data_AF-A0A7Z9L897-F1
#
_entry.id   AF-A0A7Z9L897-F1
#
_cell.length_a   1.000
_cell.length_b   1.000
_cell.length_c   1.000
_cell.angle_alpha   90.00
_cell.angle_beta   90.00
_cell.angle_gamma   90.00
#
_symmetry.space_group_name_H-M   'P 1'
#
loop_
_entity.id
_entity.type
_entity.pdbx_description
1 polymer ?
#
loop_
_entity_poly.entity_id
_entity_poly.type
_entity_poly.pdbx_seq_one_letter_code
_entity_poly.pdbx_strand_id
1 'polypeptide(L)'
;MIATCHTIEATSPVVDLVRFSSIQVGQADSPVVVNRREAGKWLAYARQAMQTGNFPLAEDYLQRAQRLNPQYDRLTSRFEDTPAKVAADLAKLRNGTRPAGAPVKAATVQRPGITPPTDPYSVGSQQATLERLADQSKAQAVSAMQNARSAMQAGDLAGAIGWYQSAVGAGAKFATNEYQPFHLAQELQKAGVDPKQLTPPVLRTTRMLDPTKLAAMPADRVQAMGGATATGASNNAFRAALVNNPEQLGTAQAVNSDSRAEQGRLLWTARRFLAQGKIDQATEWVQKAKRMKIASFPNMDSPDRVEQLITRYKEFSVRSASVLNQDRYKNSSVLLTRENYLAAQEKNANAICKC
;
A
#
# COMPACT_ATOMS: atom_id res chain seq x y z
N MET A 1 -4.57 -7.20 -86.65
CA MET A 1 -5.06 -7.05 -85.27
C MET A 1 -3.95 -7.51 -84.35
N ILE A 2 -3.23 -6.57 -83.72
CA ILE A 2 -2.08 -6.85 -82.84
C ILE A 2 -2.53 -6.47 -81.43
N ALA A 3 -2.62 -7.46 -80.55
CA ALA A 3 -3.02 -7.29 -79.16
C ALA A 3 -1.78 -7.02 -78.30
N THR A 4 -1.71 -5.82 -77.72
CA THR A 4 -0.67 -5.39 -76.78
C THR A 4 -1.10 -5.70 -75.35
N CYS A 5 -0.48 -6.71 -74.72
CA CYS A 5 -0.58 -6.96 -73.28
C CYS A 5 0.22 -5.91 -72.51
N HIS A 6 -0.44 -5.17 -71.61
CA HIS A 6 0.21 -4.28 -70.65
C HIS A 6 0.56 -5.07 -69.37
N THR A 7 1.83 -5.10 -69.02
CA THR A 7 2.38 -5.60 -67.76
C THR A 7 2.12 -4.57 -66.66
N ILE A 8 1.48 -4.99 -65.56
CA ILE A 8 1.29 -4.16 -64.36
C ILE A 8 2.38 -4.56 -63.36
N GLU A 9 3.35 -3.67 -63.14
CA GLU A 9 4.34 -3.80 -62.06
C GLU A 9 3.70 -3.50 -60.71
N ALA A 10 3.64 -4.52 -59.85
CA ALA A 10 3.22 -4.37 -58.46
C ALA A 10 4.37 -3.79 -57.63
N THR A 11 4.20 -2.55 -57.19
CA THR A 11 5.11 -1.83 -56.29
C THR A 11 4.92 -2.35 -54.87
N SER A 12 5.96 -2.98 -54.30
CA SER A 12 5.98 -3.44 -52.91
C SER A 12 5.94 -2.26 -51.93
N PRO A 13 5.07 -2.27 -50.90
CA PRO A 13 5.16 -1.28 -49.83
C PRO A 13 6.35 -1.60 -48.92
N VAL A 14 7.14 -0.57 -48.68
CA VAL A 14 8.25 -0.49 -47.74
C VAL A 14 7.78 -0.98 -46.37
N VAL A 15 8.45 -2.01 -45.85
CA VAL A 15 8.26 -2.52 -44.49
C VAL A 15 8.77 -1.47 -43.51
N ASP A 16 7.84 -0.86 -42.80
CA ASP A 16 8.10 0.10 -41.74
C ASP A 16 8.88 -0.57 -40.60
N LEU A 17 10.03 0.01 -40.28
CA LEU A 17 10.95 -0.45 -39.24
C LEU A 17 10.34 -0.16 -37.87
N VAL A 18 9.51 -1.07 -37.37
CA VAL A 18 9.00 -1.03 -36.00
C VAL A 18 10.19 -1.15 -35.03
N ARG A 19 10.60 -0.01 -34.48
CA ARG A 19 11.38 0.04 -33.24
C ARG A 19 10.54 -0.58 -32.13
N PHE A 20 10.75 -1.86 -31.88
CA PHE A 20 10.35 -2.48 -30.63
C PHE A 20 11.12 -1.80 -29.50
N SER A 21 10.44 -0.89 -28.82
CA SER A 21 10.82 -0.50 -27.46
C SER A 21 10.89 -1.79 -26.67
N SER A 22 12.04 -2.06 -26.07
CA SER A 22 12.26 -3.15 -25.14
C SER A 22 11.27 -3.02 -23.98
N ILE A 23 10.11 -3.66 -24.12
CA ILE A 23 9.22 -3.94 -23.01
C ILE A 23 10.08 -4.77 -22.06
N GLN A 24 10.50 -4.15 -20.96
CA GLN A 24 11.00 -4.85 -19.79
C GLN A 24 9.89 -5.80 -19.35
N VAL A 25 9.95 -7.03 -19.83
CA VAL A 25 9.17 -8.15 -19.30
C VAL A 25 9.60 -8.26 -17.85
N GLY A 26 8.79 -7.70 -16.95
CA GLY A 26 9.01 -7.80 -15.52
C GLY A 26 9.21 -9.28 -15.20
N GLN A 27 10.39 -9.61 -14.67
CA GLN A 27 10.70 -10.96 -14.22
C GLN A 27 9.55 -11.40 -13.31
N ALA A 28 8.79 -12.39 -13.76
CA ALA A 28 7.79 -13.02 -12.92
C ALA A 28 8.56 -13.57 -11.71
N ASP A 29 8.41 -12.91 -10.56
CA ASP A 29 9.01 -13.36 -9.31
C ASP A 29 8.68 -14.84 -9.14
N SER A 30 9.71 -15.68 -8.99
CA SER A 30 9.53 -17.10 -8.75
C SER A 30 8.57 -17.29 -7.57
N PRO A 31 7.67 -18.30 -7.59
CA PRO A 31 6.74 -18.57 -6.50
C PRO A 31 7.45 -18.69 -5.13
N VAL A 32 8.73 -19.09 -5.13
CA VAL A 32 9.58 -19.13 -3.92
C VAL A 32 9.79 -17.75 -3.30
N VAL A 33 10.04 -16.72 -4.13
CA VAL A 33 10.27 -15.34 -3.68
C VAL A 33 8.97 -14.73 -3.13
N VAL A 34 7.84 -15.01 -3.80
CA VAL A 34 6.51 -14.56 -3.38
C VAL A 34 6.16 -15.18 -2.02
N ASN A 35 6.27 -16.50 -1.89
CA ASN A 35 5.99 -17.21 -0.64
C ASN A 35 6.89 -16.74 0.51
N ARG A 36 8.17 -16.45 0.25
CA ARG A 36 9.08 -15.91 1.26
C ARG A 36 8.64 -14.52 1.73
N ARG A 37 8.31 -13.61 0.82
CA ARG A 37 7.84 -12.25 1.18
C ARG A 37 6.55 -12.29 1.99
N GLU A 38 5.60 -13.15 1.59
CA GLU A 38 4.35 -13.31 2.33
C GLU A 38 4.57 -13.93 3.71
N ALA A 39 5.40 -14.98 3.81
CA ALA A 39 5.75 -15.57 5.09
C ALA A 39 6.43 -14.56 6.01
N GLY A 40 7.34 -13.72 5.48
CA GLY A 40 8.00 -12.66 6.25
C GLY A 40 7.00 -11.68 6.88
N LYS A 41 5.93 -11.30 6.17
CA LYS A 41 4.86 -10.45 6.73
C LYS A 41 4.16 -11.12 7.91
N TRP A 42 3.80 -12.40 7.77
CA TRP A 42 3.15 -13.15 8.85
C TRP A 42 4.06 -13.31 10.08
N LEU A 43 5.36 -13.55 9.88
CA LEU A 43 6.34 -13.63 10.97
C LEU A 43 6.51 -12.28 11.70
N ALA A 44 6.48 -11.16 10.98
CA ALA A 44 6.48 -9.82 11.59
C ALA A 44 5.23 -9.58 12.45
N TYR A 45 4.04 -9.97 11.98
CA TYR A 45 2.82 -9.89 12.80
C TYR A 45 2.87 -10.82 14.01
N ALA A 46 3.43 -12.02 13.89
CA ALA A 46 3.64 -12.92 15.01
C ALA A 46 4.55 -12.29 16.09
N ARG A 47 5.65 -11.65 15.70
CA ARG A 47 6.54 -10.89 16.60
C ARG A 47 5.79 -9.77 17.31
N GLN A 48 5.01 -8.98 16.59
CA GLN A 48 4.20 -7.91 17.17
C GLN A 48 3.18 -8.45 18.17
N ALA A 49 2.47 -9.53 17.83
CA ALA A 49 1.52 -10.19 18.72
C ALA A 49 2.21 -10.71 20.01
N MET A 50 3.39 -11.32 19.89
CA MET A 50 4.21 -11.72 21.04
C MET A 50 4.63 -10.53 21.91
N GLN A 51 5.01 -9.39 21.32
CA GLN A 51 5.35 -8.17 22.08
C GLN A 51 4.16 -7.62 22.86
N THR A 52 2.94 -7.77 22.32
CA THR A 52 1.69 -7.39 23.01
C THR A 52 1.18 -8.44 24.00
N GLY A 53 1.86 -9.59 24.14
CA GLY A 53 1.45 -10.68 25.03
C GLY A 53 0.31 -11.57 24.49
N ASN A 54 -0.12 -11.39 23.24
CA ASN A 54 -1.18 -12.20 22.63
C ASN A 54 -0.61 -13.45 21.94
N PHE A 55 -0.26 -14.46 22.75
CA PHE A 55 0.34 -15.70 22.26
C PHE A 55 -0.57 -16.54 21.33
N PRO A 56 -1.88 -16.68 21.59
CA PRO A 56 -2.76 -17.42 20.68
C PRO A 56 -2.77 -16.83 19.26
N LEU A 57 -2.81 -15.49 19.15
CA LEU A 57 -2.77 -14.81 17.86
C LEU A 57 -1.41 -14.97 17.16
N ALA A 58 -0.31 -14.90 17.92
CA ALA A 58 1.03 -15.14 17.38
C ALA A 58 1.18 -16.56 16.79
N GLU A 59 0.56 -17.56 17.42
CA GLU A 59 0.57 -18.95 16.94
C GLU A 59 -0.23 -19.12 15.64
N ASP A 60 -1.38 -18.46 15.50
CA ASP A 60 -2.14 -18.45 14.24
C ASP A 60 -1.33 -17.82 13.09
N TYR A 61 -0.66 -16.68 13.34
CA TYR A 61 0.22 -16.08 12.33
C TYR A 61 1.41 -16.98 11.97
N LEU A 62 2.00 -17.67 12.95
CA LEU A 62 3.05 -18.64 12.72
C LEU A 62 2.56 -19.81 11.84
N GLN A 63 1.37 -20.36 12.11
CA GLN A 63 0.78 -21.43 11.28
C GLN A 63 0.55 -20.97 9.84
N ARG A 64 0.06 -19.74 9.63
CA ARG A 64 -0.10 -19.16 8.28
C ARG A 64 1.23 -19.04 7.55
N ALA A 65 2.28 -18.59 8.24
CA ALA A 65 3.63 -18.52 7.67
C ALA A 65 4.17 -19.90 7.29
N GLN A 66 3.94 -20.91 8.13
CA GLN A 66 4.38 -22.29 7.89
C GLN A 66 3.66 -22.93 6.69
N ARG A 67 2.36 -22.67 6.50
CA ARG A 67 1.60 -23.19 5.35
C ARG A 67 2.16 -22.76 4.00
N LEU A 68 2.86 -21.63 3.94
CA LEU A 68 3.50 -21.13 2.72
C LEU A 68 4.79 -21.89 2.36
N ASN A 69 5.29 -22.77 3.25
CA ASN A 69 6.54 -23.52 3.11
C ASN A 69 7.70 -22.71 2.49
N PRO A 70 8.00 -21.51 3.03
CA PRO A 70 9.06 -20.66 2.49
C PRO A 70 10.42 -21.37 2.60
N GLN A 71 11.14 -21.44 1.48
CA GLN A 71 12.51 -21.94 1.48
C GLN A 71 13.47 -20.82 1.88
N TYR A 72 14.13 -21.02 3.01
CA TYR A 72 15.20 -20.14 3.48
C TYR A 72 16.55 -20.74 3.13
N ASP A 73 17.43 -19.91 2.59
CA ASP A 73 18.81 -20.31 2.35
C ASP A 73 19.57 -20.30 3.68
N ARG A 74 20.39 -21.33 3.94
CA ARG A 74 21.11 -21.51 5.21
C ARG A 74 21.99 -20.29 5.53
N LEU A 75 22.59 -19.66 4.52
CA LEU A 75 23.47 -18.50 4.69
C LEU A 75 22.71 -17.23 5.12
N THR A 76 21.49 -17.03 4.62
CA THR A 76 20.66 -15.85 4.92
C THR A 76 19.74 -16.06 6.13
N SER A 77 19.39 -17.32 6.42
CA SER A 77 18.47 -17.71 7.50
C SER A 77 18.89 -17.22 8.89
N ARG A 78 20.18 -16.95 9.12
CA ARG A 78 20.69 -16.41 10.39
C ARG A 78 20.29 -14.96 10.61
N PHE A 79 20.10 -14.17 9.55
CA PHE A 79 19.72 -12.76 9.61
C PHE A 79 18.22 -12.55 9.44
N GLU A 80 17.55 -13.45 8.72
CA GLU A 80 16.10 -13.40 8.54
C GLU A 80 15.37 -14.06 9.73
N ASP A 81 14.16 -13.59 9.99
CA ASP A 81 13.22 -14.28 10.88
C ASP A 81 12.67 -15.50 10.14
N THR A 82 12.85 -16.68 10.72
CA THR A 82 12.33 -17.93 10.17
C THR A 82 11.22 -18.48 11.07
N PRO A 83 10.28 -19.29 10.53
CA PRO A 83 9.22 -19.89 11.34
C PRO A 83 9.78 -20.70 12.52
N ALA A 84 10.91 -21.38 12.33
CA ALA A 84 11.58 -22.12 13.40
C ALA A 84 12.07 -21.21 14.54
N LYS A 85 12.66 -20.05 14.22
CA LYS A 85 13.11 -19.07 15.22
C LYS A 85 11.94 -18.48 15.99
N VAL A 86 10.87 -18.06 15.29
CA VAL A 86 9.67 -17.49 15.91
C VAL A 86 8.97 -18.53 16.79
N ALA A 87 8.88 -19.78 16.36
CA ALA A 87 8.34 -20.88 17.17
C ALA A 87 9.17 -21.11 18.45
N ALA A 88 10.50 -21.13 18.34
CA ALA A 88 11.39 -21.28 19.48
C ALA A 88 11.25 -20.12 20.47
N ASP A 89 11.14 -18.89 19.98
CA ASP A 89 10.94 -17.71 20.82
C ASP A 89 9.55 -17.70 21.49
N LEU A 90 8.51 -18.16 20.79
CA LEU A 90 7.16 -18.32 21.34
C LEU A 90 7.14 -19.38 22.45
N ALA A 91 7.81 -20.52 22.26
CA ALA A 91 7.97 -21.55 23.29
C ALA A 91 8.74 -21.04 24.51
N LYS A 92 9.83 -20.28 24.30
CA LYS A 92 10.59 -19.63 25.36
C LYS A 92 9.74 -18.67 26.18
N LEU A 93 8.94 -17.81 25.52
CA LEU A 93 8.03 -16.88 26.18
C LEU A 93 6.92 -17.60 26.97
N ARG A 94 6.37 -18.69 26.44
CA ARG A 94 5.41 -19.55 27.17
C ARG A 94 6.01 -20.15 28.43
N ASN A 95 7.27 -20.58 28.37
CA ASN A 95 7.99 -21.17 29.49
C ASN A 95 8.57 -20.11 30.44
N GLY A 96 8.19 -18.83 30.31
CA GLY A 96 8.69 -17.72 31.12
C GLY A 96 10.18 -17.41 30.95
N THR A 97 10.85 -18.10 30.01
CA THR A 97 12.28 -17.94 29.74
C THR A 97 12.43 -16.89 28.66
N ARG A 98 12.59 -15.62 29.02
CA ARG A 98 12.69 -14.53 28.04
C ARG A 98 13.92 -14.76 27.14
N PRO A 99 13.79 -14.69 25.80
CA PRO A 99 14.92 -14.94 24.89
C PRO A 99 16.01 -13.87 25.07
N ALA A 100 17.26 -14.32 25.17
CA ALA A 100 18.45 -13.54 25.54
C ALA A 100 18.92 -12.47 24.51
N GLY A 101 18.06 -11.99 23.61
CA GLY A 101 18.43 -11.04 22.56
C GLY A 101 17.35 -10.05 22.13
N ALA A 102 16.21 -10.00 22.82
CA ALA A 102 15.16 -9.00 22.52
C ALA A 102 15.41 -7.71 23.30
N PRO A 103 15.52 -6.52 22.66
CA PRO A 103 15.61 -5.26 23.37
C PRO A 103 14.35 -5.04 24.21
N VAL A 104 14.54 -4.99 25.52
CA VAL A 104 13.48 -4.93 26.53
C VAL A 104 12.85 -3.53 26.49
N LYS A 105 11.67 -3.37 25.87
CA LYS A 105 10.72 -2.35 26.31
C LYS A 105 10.01 -2.92 27.53
N ALA A 106 10.34 -2.41 28.70
CA ALA A 106 9.82 -2.87 29.99
C ALA A 106 8.32 -2.57 30.07
N ALA A 107 7.50 -3.61 30.05
CA ALA A 107 6.13 -3.57 30.54
C ALA A 107 6.15 -4.14 31.97
N THR A 108 5.86 -3.26 32.92
CA THR A 108 5.73 -3.54 34.35
C THR A 108 4.55 -4.47 34.60
N VAL A 109 4.82 -5.69 35.06
CA VAL A 109 3.83 -6.56 35.70
C VAL A 109 4.37 -6.90 37.08
N GLN A 110 3.66 -6.44 38.11
CA GLN A 110 3.97 -6.64 39.51
C GLN A 110 4.03 -8.14 39.87
N ARG A 111 5.06 -8.52 40.63
CA ARG A 111 5.04 -9.68 41.53
C ARG A 111 5.50 -9.20 42.92
N PRO A 112 4.88 -9.65 44.03
CA PRO A 112 5.20 -9.16 45.36
C PRO A 112 6.45 -9.85 45.89
N GLY A 113 7.46 -9.06 46.27
CA GLY A 113 8.74 -9.57 46.77
C GLY A 113 9.79 -8.46 46.89
N ILE A 114 9.47 -7.45 47.70
CA ILE A 114 10.31 -6.44 48.37
C ILE A 114 11.80 -6.41 47.95
N THR A 115 12.11 -5.54 46.98
CA THR A 115 13.22 -4.59 47.06
C THR A 115 12.72 -3.24 46.54
N PRO A 116 13.12 -2.11 47.13
CA PRO A 116 12.58 -0.80 46.79
C PRO A 116 12.83 -0.48 45.31
N PRO A 117 11.83 0.10 44.61
CA PRO A 117 11.90 0.37 43.18
C PRO A 117 13.04 1.34 42.88
N THR A 118 13.98 0.90 42.03
CA THR A 118 14.92 1.80 41.38
C THR A 118 14.13 2.84 40.60
N ASP A 119 14.36 4.10 40.96
CA ASP A 119 13.64 5.27 40.46
C ASP A 119 13.55 5.28 38.92
N PRO A 120 12.34 5.36 38.31
CA PRO A 120 12.17 5.48 36.86
C PRO A 120 12.75 6.78 36.29
N TYR A 121 13.26 7.68 37.15
CA TYR A 121 13.98 8.90 36.78
C TYR A 121 15.50 8.72 36.71
N SER A 122 16.02 7.50 36.75
CA SER A 122 17.44 7.27 36.47
C SER A 122 17.78 7.82 35.07
N VAL A 123 18.80 8.68 35.04
CA VAL A 123 19.19 9.57 33.93
C VAL A 123 19.36 8.83 32.59
N GLY A 124 19.71 7.54 32.63
CA GLY A 124 19.84 6.70 31.43
C GLY A 124 18.53 6.42 30.68
N SER A 125 17.38 6.44 31.34
CA SER A 125 16.07 6.18 30.70
C SER A 125 15.54 7.38 29.91
N GLN A 126 15.90 8.60 30.33
CA GLN A 126 15.55 9.84 29.64
C GLN A 126 16.31 9.95 28.31
N GLN A 127 17.59 9.57 28.29
CA GLN A 127 18.39 9.65 27.08
C GLN A 127 17.91 8.66 26.00
N ALA A 128 17.56 7.43 26.39
CA ALA A 128 17.00 6.44 25.47
C ALA A 128 15.60 6.82 24.94
N THR A 129 14.80 7.58 25.71
CA THR A 129 13.51 8.08 25.23
C THR A 129 13.66 9.28 24.30
N LEU A 130 14.61 10.18 24.58
CA LEU A 130 14.98 11.27 23.68
C LEU A 130 15.52 10.75 22.34
N GLU A 131 16.36 9.71 22.37
CA GLU A 131 16.90 9.10 21.15
C GLU A 131 15.79 8.47 20.29
N ARG A 132 14.85 7.74 20.89
CA ARG A 132 13.68 7.21 20.17
C ARG A 132 12.78 8.30 19.59
N LEU A 133 12.61 9.41 20.32
CA LEU A 133 11.81 10.53 19.83
C LEU A 133 12.52 11.23 18.65
N ALA A 134 13.85 11.35 18.73
CA ALA A 134 14.67 11.84 17.62
C ALA A 134 14.54 10.93 16.39
N ASP A 135 14.63 9.60 16.56
CA ASP A 135 14.44 8.63 15.48
C ASP A 135 13.05 8.73 14.85
N GLN A 136 12.01 8.88 15.68
CA GLN A 136 10.64 9.03 15.20
C GLN A 136 10.45 10.33 14.41
N SER A 137 11.00 11.45 14.89
CA SER A 137 10.96 12.74 14.19
C SER A 137 11.66 12.66 12.84
N LYS A 138 12.81 11.97 12.77
CA LYS A 138 13.58 11.74 11.54
C LYS A 138 12.78 10.89 10.55
N ALA A 139 12.17 9.79 11.00
CA ALA A 139 11.34 8.96 10.15
C ALA A 139 10.14 9.72 9.55
N GLN A 140 9.47 10.57 10.36
CA GLN A 140 8.38 11.42 9.88
C GLN A 140 8.87 12.41 8.82
N ALA A 141 9.97 13.13 9.09
CA ALA A 141 10.54 14.08 8.15
C ALA A 141 10.95 13.42 6.82
N VAL A 142 11.56 12.22 6.86
CA VAL A 142 11.92 11.46 5.66
C VAL A 142 10.69 11.08 4.84
N SER A 143 9.63 10.59 5.48
CA SER A 143 8.38 10.24 4.78
C SER A 143 7.71 11.45 4.13
N ALA A 144 7.71 12.60 4.82
CA ALA A 144 7.18 13.85 4.29
C ALA A 144 7.98 14.33 3.06
N MET A 145 9.32 14.23 3.09
CA MET A 145 10.16 14.56 1.93
C MET A 145 9.93 13.61 0.73
N GLN A 146 9.65 12.33 0.97
CA GLN A 146 9.29 11.39 -0.09
C GLN A 146 7.94 11.77 -0.73
N ASN A 147 6.94 12.11 0.08
CA ASN A 147 5.63 12.55 -0.40
C ASN A 147 5.70 13.90 -1.15
N ALA A 148 6.57 14.81 -0.72
CA ALA A 148 6.79 16.07 -1.43
C ALA A 148 7.34 15.83 -2.86
N ARG A 149 8.30 14.90 -3.00
CA ARG A 149 8.86 14.54 -4.31
C ARG A 149 7.85 13.86 -5.22
N SER A 150 7.01 12.96 -4.71
CA SER A 150 5.94 12.37 -5.51
C SER A 150 4.89 13.42 -5.94
N ALA A 151 4.56 14.38 -5.07
CA ALA A 151 3.69 15.49 -5.42
C ALA A 151 4.30 16.40 -6.52
N MET A 152 5.60 16.71 -6.45
CA MET A 152 6.29 17.45 -7.52
C MET A 152 6.28 16.69 -8.85
N GLN A 153 6.51 15.37 -8.83
CA GLN A 153 6.43 14.52 -10.03
C GLN A 153 5.02 14.50 -10.65
N ALA A 154 3.98 14.62 -9.81
CA ALA A 154 2.60 14.73 -10.25
C ALA A 154 2.21 16.13 -10.74
N GLY A 155 3.12 17.12 -10.64
CA GLY A 155 2.82 18.53 -10.94
C GLY A 155 2.04 19.26 -9.85
N ASP A 156 1.83 18.65 -8.68
CA ASP A 156 1.13 19.24 -7.53
C ASP A 156 2.12 20.00 -6.63
N LEU A 157 2.48 21.21 -7.05
CA LEU A 157 3.38 22.08 -6.29
C LEU A 157 2.78 22.50 -4.93
N ALA A 158 1.46 22.68 -4.84
CA ALA A 158 0.80 23.08 -3.61
C ALA A 158 0.87 21.95 -2.55
N GLY A 159 0.60 20.71 -2.96
CA GLY A 159 0.77 19.53 -2.10
C GLY A 159 2.23 19.36 -1.67
N ALA A 160 3.18 19.58 -2.58
CA ALA A 160 4.60 19.49 -2.28
C ALA A 160 5.05 20.52 -1.22
N ILE A 161 4.54 21.75 -1.26
CA ILE A 161 4.79 22.78 -0.22
C ILE A 161 4.25 22.32 1.14
N GLY A 162 3.05 21.74 1.19
CA GLY A 162 2.47 21.23 2.44
C GLY A 162 3.33 20.13 3.06
N TRP A 163 3.81 19.19 2.24
CA TRP A 163 4.72 18.14 2.70
C TRP A 163 6.08 18.67 3.13
N TYR A 164 6.62 19.68 2.45
CA TYR A 164 7.83 20.37 2.86
C TYR A 164 7.67 21.04 4.24
N GLN A 165 6.57 21.76 4.48
CA GLN A 165 6.29 22.39 5.78
C GLN A 165 6.15 21.33 6.89
N SER A 166 5.55 20.18 6.59
CA SER A 166 5.49 19.03 7.51
C SER A 166 6.87 18.48 7.85
N ALA A 167 7.75 18.33 6.84
CA ALA A 167 9.13 17.88 7.05
C ALA A 167 9.95 18.84 7.92
N VAL A 168 9.79 20.16 7.73
CA VAL A 168 10.44 21.19 8.55
C VAL A 168 9.85 21.21 9.96
N GLY A 169 8.53 21.10 10.09
CA GLY A 169 7.83 21.09 11.37
C GLY A 169 8.17 19.90 12.26
N ALA A 170 8.61 18.78 11.68
CA ALA A 170 9.09 17.62 12.44
C ALA A 170 10.36 17.91 13.27
N GLY A 171 11.13 18.95 12.93
CA GLY A 171 12.28 19.39 13.73
C GLY A 171 13.43 18.38 13.82
N ALA A 172 13.48 17.40 12.90
CA ALA A 172 14.49 16.36 12.91
C ALA A 172 15.89 16.90 12.56
N LYS A 173 16.91 16.38 13.24
CA LYS A 173 18.31 16.66 12.91
C LYS A 173 18.82 15.62 11.91
N PHE A 174 19.42 16.08 10.83
CA PHE A 174 19.99 15.25 9.77
C PHE A 174 21.52 15.34 9.78
N ALA A 175 22.19 14.29 9.33
CA ALA A 175 23.63 14.34 9.12
C ALA A 175 23.98 15.21 7.89
N THR A 176 25.22 15.70 7.82
CA THR A 176 25.68 16.63 6.76
C THR A 176 25.57 16.05 5.35
N ASN A 177 25.66 14.73 5.19
CA ASN A 177 25.60 14.02 3.91
C ASN A 177 24.22 13.41 3.60
N GLU A 178 23.21 13.66 4.43
CA GLU A 178 21.85 13.16 4.21
C GLU A 178 21.02 14.17 3.44
N TYR A 179 20.01 13.68 2.73
CA TYR A 179 19.06 14.55 2.05
C TYR A 179 18.16 15.26 3.07
N GLN A 180 18.34 16.57 3.22
CA GLN A 180 17.65 17.41 4.21
C GLN A 180 16.50 18.22 3.59
N PRO A 181 15.57 18.75 4.41
CA PRO A 181 14.49 19.63 3.94
C PRO A 181 15.00 20.83 3.11
N PHE A 182 16.21 21.33 3.39
CA PHE A 182 16.82 22.41 2.59
C PHE A 182 17.00 22.04 1.11
N HIS A 183 17.41 20.81 0.79
CA HIS A 183 17.53 20.38 -0.60
C HIS A 183 16.17 20.31 -1.30
N LEU A 184 15.14 19.88 -0.57
CA LEU A 184 13.76 19.88 -1.08
C LEU A 184 13.26 21.32 -1.34
N ALA A 185 13.61 22.29 -0.49
CA ALA A 185 13.30 23.70 -0.74
C ALA A 185 13.95 24.22 -2.02
N GLN A 186 15.22 23.85 -2.28
CA GLN A 186 15.91 24.21 -3.51
C GLN A 186 15.25 23.59 -4.75
N GLU A 187 14.78 22.34 -4.65
CA GLU A 187 14.02 21.68 -5.72
C GLU A 187 12.68 22.40 -5.98
N LEU A 188 11.95 22.79 -4.94
CA LEU A 188 10.71 23.56 -5.07
C LEU A 188 10.94 24.94 -5.69
N GLN A 189 12.03 25.62 -5.33
CA GLN A 189 12.43 26.88 -5.97
C GLN A 189 12.73 26.70 -7.46
N LYS A 190 13.47 25.64 -7.83
CA LYS A 190 13.71 25.30 -9.24
C LYS A 190 12.43 24.96 -9.98
N ALA A 191 11.42 24.44 -9.30
CA ALA A 191 10.09 24.19 -9.84
C ALA A 191 9.19 25.46 -9.90
N GLY A 192 9.71 26.63 -9.53
CA GLY A 192 9.02 27.93 -9.64
C GLY A 192 8.23 28.36 -8.41
N VAL A 193 8.38 27.69 -7.26
CA VAL A 193 7.73 28.11 -6.01
C VAL A 193 8.42 29.34 -5.41
N ASP A 194 7.64 30.36 -5.05
CA ASP A 194 8.14 31.59 -4.41
C ASP A 194 8.79 31.24 -3.05
N PRO A 195 10.05 31.65 -2.79
CA PRO A 195 10.73 31.43 -1.52
C PRO A 195 9.94 31.86 -0.28
N LYS A 196 9.06 32.86 -0.41
CA LYS A 196 8.21 33.34 0.70
C LYS A 196 7.21 32.27 1.18
N GLN A 197 6.80 31.35 0.31
CA GLN A 197 5.89 30.24 0.66
C GLN A 197 6.59 29.07 1.34
N LEU A 198 7.91 28.98 1.17
CA LEU A 198 8.77 27.97 1.80
C LEU A 198 9.26 28.39 3.18
N THR A 199 8.91 29.59 3.65
CA THR A 199 9.20 29.94 5.03
C THR A 199 8.18 29.21 5.90
N PRO A 200 8.59 28.30 6.81
CA PRO A 200 7.64 27.64 7.69
C PRO A 200 6.86 28.74 8.43
N PRO A 201 5.52 28.63 8.50
CA PRO A 201 4.76 29.56 9.31
C PRO A 201 5.38 29.49 10.69
N VAL A 202 5.91 30.63 11.17
CA VAL A 202 6.43 30.72 12.53
C VAL A 202 5.27 30.31 13.39
N LEU A 203 5.31 29.07 13.90
CA LEU A 203 4.33 28.59 14.86
C LEU A 203 4.49 29.57 15.99
N ARG A 204 3.57 30.53 16.06
CA ARG A 204 3.41 31.38 17.22
C ARG A 204 3.13 30.37 18.31
N THR A 205 4.18 30.00 19.04
CA THR A 205 4.07 29.28 20.30
C THR A 205 2.93 30.00 20.98
N THR A 206 1.83 29.29 21.15
CA THR A 206 0.64 29.80 21.79
C THR A 206 1.15 30.33 23.11
N ARG A 207 1.31 31.67 23.16
CA ARG A 207 1.60 32.42 24.37
C ARG A 207 0.52 31.93 25.30
N MET A 208 0.91 31.15 26.31
CA MET A 208 -0.04 30.57 27.27
C MET A 208 -0.99 31.70 27.61
N LEU A 209 -2.24 31.57 27.17
CA LEU A 209 -3.27 32.53 27.48
C LEU A 209 -3.36 32.47 29.00
N ASP A 210 -2.85 33.50 29.64
CA ASP A 210 -2.96 33.70 31.07
C ASP A 210 -4.45 33.60 31.39
N PRO A 211 -4.90 32.54 32.08
CA PRO A 211 -6.32 32.27 32.26
C PRO A 211 -7.01 33.38 33.06
N THR A 212 -6.24 34.23 33.75
CA THR A 212 -6.75 35.37 34.51
C THR A 212 -7.06 36.61 33.67
N LYS A 213 -6.69 36.64 32.37
CA LYS A 213 -6.95 37.78 31.47
C LYS A 213 -8.03 37.55 30.42
N LEU A 214 -8.81 36.48 30.55
CA LEU A 214 -9.99 36.21 29.73
C LEU A 214 -11.18 37.07 30.21
N ALA A 215 -11.09 38.40 30.03
CA ALA A 215 -12.28 39.23 30.06
C ALA A 215 -13.14 38.89 28.83
N ALA A 216 -14.45 38.80 29.03
CA ALA A 216 -15.44 38.46 28.01
C ALA A 216 -15.36 39.44 26.82
N MET A 217 -14.63 39.08 25.77
CA MET A 217 -14.68 39.80 24.51
C MET A 217 -15.97 39.38 23.77
N PRO A 218 -16.70 40.33 23.15
CA PRO A 218 -17.83 39.99 22.28
C PRO A 218 -17.32 39.12 21.14
N ALA A 219 -18.13 38.12 20.76
CA ALA A 219 -17.82 37.16 19.70
C ALA A 219 -17.70 37.86 18.34
N ASP A 220 -16.55 38.49 18.09
CA ASP A 220 -16.22 39.09 16.82
C ASP A 220 -15.64 38.03 15.89
N ARG A 221 -16.14 38.07 14.66
CA ARG A 221 -16.15 36.98 13.69
C ARG A 221 -14.73 36.75 13.18
N VAL A 222 -14.05 35.70 13.64
CA VAL A 222 -12.71 35.36 13.16
C VAL A 222 -12.79 34.99 11.68
N GLN A 223 -12.31 35.88 10.83
CA GLN A 223 -12.19 35.68 9.39
C GLN A 223 -11.04 34.71 9.15
N ALA A 224 -11.34 33.52 8.62
CA ALA A 224 -10.35 32.49 8.34
C ALA A 224 -9.34 32.99 7.29
N MET A 225 -8.18 33.46 7.73
CA MET A 225 -7.02 33.70 6.86
C MET A 225 -6.36 32.36 6.54
N GLY A 226 -6.65 31.81 5.36
CA GLY A 226 -5.94 30.64 4.85
C GLY A 226 -6.60 29.98 3.63
N GLY A 227 -6.23 30.44 2.43
CA GLY A 227 -6.15 29.69 1.17
C GLY A 227 -7.35 28.82 0.75
N ALA A 228 -8.20 29.37 -0.12
CA ALA A 228 -9.42 28.73 -0.62
C ALA A 228 -9.25 27.61 -1.69
N THR A 229 -8.06 27.07 -1.95
CA THR A 229 -7.86 26.16 -3.12
C THR A 229 -7.47 24.71 -2.84
N ALA A 230 -7.27 24.28 -1.59
CA ALA A 230 -7.11 22.84 -1.27
C ALA A 230 -8.21 22.28 -0.35
N THR A 231 -8.95 23.14 0.36
CA THR A 231 -10.07 22.78 1.24
C THR A 231 -11.42 23.31 0.74
N GLY A 232 -11.45 23.85 -0.49
CA GLY A 232 -12.63 24.40 -1.15
C GLY A 232 -13.46 23.39 -1.95
N ALA A 233 -13.07 22.12 -2.03
CA ALA A 233 -13.95 21.08 -2.55
C ALA A 233 -15.17 20.99 -1.64
N SER A 234 -16.37 21.07 -2.22
CA SER A 234 -17.70 21.00 -1.59
C SER A 234 -17.96 19.75 -0.72
N ASN A 235 -16.94 18.89 -0.59
CA ASN A 235 -16.95 17.61 0.12
C ASN A 235 -15.96 17.59 1.31
N ASN A 236 -15.44 18.73 1.76
CA ASN A 236 -14.55 18.75 2.92
C ASN A 236 -15.31 18.42 4.22
N ALA A 237 -15.12 17.18 4.68
CA ALA A 237 -15.66 16.64 5.93
C ALA A 237 -15.39 17.54 7.16
N PHE A 238 -14.36 18.39 7.10
CA PHE A 238 -14.03 19.35 8.15
C PHE A 238 -15.08 20.46 8.32
N ARG A 239 -15.77 20.88 7.23
CA ARG A 239 -16.87 21.85 7.31
C ARG A 239 -18.19 21.22 7.79
N ALA A 240 -18.43 19.96 7.45
CA ALA A 240 -19.56 19.19 7.99
C ALA A 240 -19.37 18.84 9.48
N ALA A 241 -18.12 18.80 9.95
CA ALA A 241 -17.75 18.50 11.33
C ALA A 241 -17.39 19.72 12.17
N LEU A 242 -17.60 20.95 11.67
CA LEU A 242 -17.48 22.16 12.48
C LEU A 242 -18.69 22.23 13.42
N VAL A 243 -18.60 21.43 14.47
CA VAL A 243 -19.55 21.35 15.56
C VAL A 243 -19.48 22.67 16.34
N ASN A 244 -20.49 23.52 16.18
CA ASN A 244 -20.59 24.80 16.90
C ASN A 244 -20.86 24.61 18.41
N ASN A 245 -21.04 23.37 18.88
CA ASN A 245 -21.43 23.08 20.26
C ASN A 245 -20.66 21.85 20.79
N PRO A 246 -19.70 21.99 21.72
CA PRO A 246 -18.73 20.95 22.07
C PRO A 246 -19.35 19.63 22.61
N GLU A 247 -20.58 19.65 23.11
CA GLU A 247 -21.30 18.44 23.54
C GLU A 247 -21.67 17.50 22.38
N GLN A 248 -21.75 18.00 21.14
CA GLN A 248 -22.09 17.20 19.96
C GLN A 248 -20.87 16.45 19.36
N LEU A 249 -19.66 16.68 19.87
CA LEU A 249 -18.45 15.96 19.41
C LEU A 249 -18.54 14.45 19.67
N GLY A 250 -19.07 14.05 20.84
CA GLY A 250 -19.20 12.64 21.20
C GLY A 250 -20.18 11.88 20.30
N THR A 251 -21.33 12.48 20.00
CA THR A 251 -22.36 11.86 19.16
C THR A 251 -21.96 11.85 17.68
N ALA A 252 -21.36 12.92 17.17
CA ALA A 252 -20.87 12.97 15.79
C ALA A 252 -19.72 11.97 15.53
N GLN A 253 -18.83 11.75 16.49
CA GLN A 253 -17.78 10.72 16.35
C GLN A 253 -18.36 9.30 16.37
N ALA A 254 -19.34 9.03 17.24
CA ALA A 254 -20.00 7.73 17.34
C ALA A 254 -20.78 7.37 16.05
N VAL A 255 -21.56 8.31 15.51
CA VAL A 255 -22.31 8.10 14.26
C VAL A 255 -21.36 7.83 13.08
N ASN A 256 -20.20 8.50 13.06
CA ASN A 256 -19.18 8.28 12.05
C ASN A 256 -18.46 6.93 12.21
N SER A 257 -18.26 6.42 13.43
CA SER A 257 -17.68 5.09 13.64
C SER A 257 -18.62 3.97 13.23
N ASP A 258 -19.92 4.11 13.52
CA ASP A 258 -20.92 3.10 13.17
C ASP A 258 -21.12 3.02 11.65
N SER A 259 -21.24 4.18 11.00
CA SER A 259 -21.33 4.27 9.54
C SER A 259 -20.10 3.64 8.86
N ARG A 260 -18.90 3.89 9.40
CA ARG A 260 -17.66 3.26 8.90
C ARG A 260 -17.65 1.75 9.09
N ALA A 261 -18.07 1.27 10.26
CA ALA A 261 -18.12 -0.15 10.55
C ALA A 261 -19.10 -0.87 9.61
N GLU A 262 -20.25 -0.25 9.31
CA GLU A 262 -21.20 -0.76 8.34
C GLU A 262 -20.62 -0.79 6.92
N GLN A 263 -19.98 0.30 6.47
CA GLN A 263 -19.30 0.31 5.16
C GLN A 263 -18.24 -0.79 5.06
N GLY A 264 -17.45 -1.00 6.12
CA GLY A 264 -16.47 -2.09 6.20
C GLY A 264 -17.11 -3.47 6.04
N ARG A 265 -18.28 -3.71 6.65
CA ARG A 265 -19.04 -4.97 6.50
C ARG A 265 -19.52 -5.17 5.06
N LEU A 266 -20.00 -4.12 4.40
CA LEU A 266 -20.43 -4.17 2.99
C LEU A 266 -19.27 -4.54 2.06
N LEU A 267 -18.11 -3.91 2.24
CA LEU A 267 -16.91 -4.17 1.43
C LEU A 267 -16.33 -5.56 1.67
N TRP A 268 -16.32 -6.03 2.92
CA TRP A 268 -15.93 -7.39 3.24
C TRP A 268 -16.85 -8.43 2.58
N THR A 269 -18.16 -8.16 2.60
CA THR A 269 -19.16 -9.02 1.95
C THR A 269 -18.97 -9.06 0.43
N ALA A 270 -18.70 -7.92 -0.21
CA ALA A 270 -18.36 -7.86 -1.64
C ALA A 270 -17.15 -8.73 -1.98
N ARG A 271 -16.08 -8.67 -1.18
CA ARG A 271 -14.89 -9.54 -1.35
C ARG A 271 -15.21 -11.01 -1.20
N ARG A 272 -16.09 -11.37 -0.27
CA ARG A 272 -16.56 -12.76 -0.12
C ARG A 272 -17.29 -13.24 -1.37
N PHE A 273 -18.13 -12.41 -1.99
CA PHE A 273 -18.79 -12.74 -3.25
C PHE A 273 -17.83 -12.85 -4.43
N LEU A 274 -16.82 -11.98 -4.51
CA LEU A 274 -15.73 -12.11 -5.48
C LEU A 274 -14.99 -13.44 -5.35
N ALA A 275 -14.67 -13.85 -4.12
CA ALA A 275 -14.00 -15.14 -3.86
C ALA A 275 -14.87 -16.35 -4.28
N GLN A 276 -16.19 -16.20 -4.30
CA GLN A 276 -17.14 -17.21 -4.80
C GLN A 276 -17.38 -17.14 -6.32
N GLY A 277 -16.77 -16.19 -7.03
CA GLY A 277 -17.02 -15.94 -8.46
C GLY A 277 -18.34 -15.27 -8.77
N LYS A 278 -19.07 -14.74 -7.77
CA LYS A 278 -20.37 -14.08 -7.94
C LYS A 278 -20.18 -12.58 -8.16
N ILE A 279 -19.75 -12.21 -9.38
CA ILE A 279 -19.32 -10.85 -9.72
C ILE A 279 -20.45 -9.83 -9.60
N ASP A 280 -21.66 -10.17 -10.05
CA ASP A 280 -22.79 -9.24 -10.04
C ASP A 280 -23.21 -8.87 -8.62
N GLN A 281 -23.28 -9.87 -7.73
CA GLN A 281 -23.54 -9.66 -6.31
C GLN A 281 -22.45 -8.79 -5.68
N ALA A 282 -21.17 -9.08 -5.93
CA ALA A 282 -20.08 -8.25 -5.43
C ALA A 282 -20.21 -6.78 -5.88
N THR A 283 -20.61 -6.55 -7.12
CA THR A 283 -20.83 -5.21 -7.69
C THR A 283 -21.95 -4.48 -6.94
N GLU A 284 -23.06 -5.16 -6.67
CA GLU A 284 -24.18 -4.58 -5.91
C GLU A 284 -23.76 -4.12 -4.50
N TRP A 285 -22.98 -4.94 -3.79
CA TRP A 285 -22.49 -4.60 -2.45
C TRP A 285 -21.50 -3.42 -2.45
N VAL A 286 -20.64 -3.33 -3.45
CA VAL A 286 -19.77 -2.15 -3.63
C VAL A 286 -20.60 -0.90 -3.91
N GLN A 287 -21.62 -0.98 -4.75
CA GLN A 287 -22.52 0.14 -5.00
C GLN A 287 -23.28 0.57 -3.74
N LYS A 288 -23.69 -0.38 -2.89
CA LYS A 288 -24.29 -0.07 -1.59
C LYS A 288 -23.30 0.66 -0.67
N ALA A 289 -22.04 0.23 -0.62
CA ALA A 289 -20.98 0.91 0.13
C ALA A 289 -20.66 2.32 -0.41
N LYS A 290 -20.73 2.54 -1.73
CA LYS A 290 -20.54 3.87 -2.35
C LYS A 290 -21.64 4.85 -1.99
N ARG A 291 -22.90 4.39 -1.88
CA ARG A 291 -24.04 5.23 -1.49
C ARG A 291 -23.88 5.83 -0.08
N MET A 292 -23.08 5.21 0.79
CA MET A 292 -22.80 5.72 2.13
C MET A 292 -21.92 6.99 2.14
N LYS A 293 -21.23 7.30 1.03
CA LYS A 293 -20.38 8.51 0.86
C LYS A 293 -19.35 8.73 1.99
N ILE A 294 -18.87 7.67 2.62
CA ILE A 294 -17.86 7.76 3.68
C ILE A 294 -16.46 7.84 3.06
N ALA A 295 -15.66 8.79 3.56
CA ALA A 295 -14.28 8.96 3.12
C ALA A 295 -13.45 7.69 3.40
N SER A 296 -12.74 7.23 2.37
CA SER A 296 -11.87 6.06 2.46
C SER A 296 -10.49 6.44 3.01
N PHE A 297 -9.90 5.56 3.83
CA PHE A 297 -8.56 5.75 4.38
C PHE A 297 -7.49 5.00 3.56
N PRO A 298 -6.25 5.54 3.43
CA PRO A 298 -5.20 4.97 2.58
C PRO A 298 -4.86 3.49 2.85
N ASN A 299 -5.04 3.03 4.09
CA ASN A 299 -4.67 1.68 4.55
C ASN A 299 -5.88 0.76 4.77
N MET A 300 -7.09 1.24 4.50
CA MET A 300 -8.32 0.46 4.63
C MET A 300 -8.84 0.03 3.26
N ASP A 301 -9.77 -0.91 3.29
CA ASP A 301 -10.55 -1.24 2.11
C ASP A 301 -11.38 -0.02 1.68
N SER A 302 -11.31 0.31 0.41
CA SER A 302 -12.14 1.36 -0.18
C SER A 302 -13.06 0.74 -1.24
N PRO A 303 -14.23 1.34 -1.50
CA PRO A 303 -15.10 0.89 -2.58
C PRO A 303 -14.37 0.84 -3.93
N ASP A 304 -13.50 1.81 -4.20
CA ASP A 304 -12.74 1.88 -5.44
C ASP A 304 -11.70 0.75 -5.57
N ARG A 305 -11.04 0.36 -4.47
CA ARG A 305 -10.13 -0.80 -4.47
C ARG A 305 -10.86 -2.10 -4.77
N VAL A 306 -12.05 -2.30 -4.18
CA VAL A 306 -12.84 -3.52 -4.44
C VAL A 306 -13.40 -3.50 -5.86
N GLU A 307 -13.78 -2.35 -6.39
CA GLU A 307 -14.19 -2.21 -7.79
C GLU A 307 -13.05 -2.51 -8.78
N GLN A 308 -11.82 -2.06 -8.50
CA GLN A 308 -10.64 -2.44 -9.28
C GLN A 308 -10.40 -3.96 -9.25
N LEU A 309 -10.65 -4.63 -8.12
CA LEU A 309 -10.59 -6.09 -8.04
C LEU A 309 -11.69 -6.75 -8.89
N ILE A 310 -12.91 -6.21 -8.89
CA ILE A 310 -14.01 -6.67 -9.76
C ILE A 310 -13.59 -6.56 -11.23
N THR A 311 -13.08 -5.40 -11.65
CA THR A 311 -12.64 -5.17 -13.04
C THR A 311 -11.53 -6.13 -13.44
N ARG A 312 -10.49 -6.28 -12.62
CA ARG A 312 -9.40 -7.22 -12.88
C ARG A 312 -9.87 -8.67 -12.96
N TYR A 313 -10.84 -9.06 -12.13
CA TYR A 313 -11.44 -10.39 -12.18
C TYR A 313 -12.20 -10.62 -13.50
N LYS A 314 -13.00 -9.63 -13.94
CA LYS A 314 -13.68 -9.68 -15.25
C LYS A 314 -12.68 -9.83 -16.40
N GLU A 315 -11.63 -9.02 -16.42
CA GLU A 315 -10.56 -9.11 -17.43
C GLU A 315 -9.89 -10.49 -17.43
N PHE A 316 -9.57 -11.03 -16.25
CA PHE A 316 -9.00 -12.36 -16.13
C PHE A 316 -9.94 -13.44 -16.66
N SER A 317 -11.24 -13.34 -16.37
CA SER A 317 -12.25 -14.29 -16.85
C SER A 317 -12.43 -14.28 -18.38
N VAL A 318 -12.33 -13.11 -19.01
CA VAL A 318 -12.37 -12.98 -20.47
C VAL A 318 -11.11 -13.56 -21.10
N ARG A 319 -9.94 -13.25 -20.52
CA ARG A 319 -8.65 -13.74 -21.02
C ARG A 319 -8.54 -15.27 -20.89
N SER A 320 -8.98 -15.86 -19.78
CA SER A 320 -8.95 -17.31 -19.61
C SER A 320 -9.88 -18.02 -20.62
N ALA A 321 -11.06 -17.46 -20.89
CA ALA A 321 -11.93 -17.95 -21.95
C ALA A 321 -11.28 -17.87 -23.35
N SER A 322 -10.57 -16.77 -23.67
CA SER A 322 -9.89 -16.63 -24.96
C SER A 322 -8.73 -17.62 -25.13
N VAL A 323 -7.97 -17.91 -24.07
CA VAL A 323 -6.85 -18.87 -24.11
C VAL A 323 -7.39 -20.28 -24.35
N LEU A 324 -8.43 -20.69 -23.61
CA LEU A 324 -9.06 -21.99 -23.81
C LEU A 324 -9.63 -22.16 -25.23
N ASN A 325 -10.21 -21.10 -25.80
CA ASN A 325 -10.67 -21.12 -27.18
C ASN A 325 -9.49 -21.21 -28.17
N GLN A 326 -8.41 -20.49 -27.93
CA GLN A 326 -7.22 -20.52 -28.79
C GLN A 326 -6.56 -21.91 -28.81
N ASP A 327 -6.51 -22.61 -27.68
CA ASP A 327 -5.99 -23.98 -27.61
C ASP A 327 -6.90 -24.98 -28.32
N ARG A 328 -8.24 -24.79 -28.24
CA ARG A 328 -9.18 -25.59 -29.04
C ARG A 328 -8.96 -25.41 -30.54
N TYR A 329 -8.77 -24.17 -31.02
CA TYR A 329 -8.50 -23.89 -32.43
C TYR A 329 -7.18 -24.50 -32.92
N LYS A 330 -6.10 -24.41 -32.11
CA LYS A 330 -4.82 -25.05 -32.43
C LYS A 330 -4.97 -26.56 -32.54
N ASN A 331 -5.63 -27.20 -31.58
CA ASN A 331 -5.85 -28.64 -31.60
C ASN A 331 -6.70 -29.07 -32.80
N SER A 332 -7.76 -28.33 -33.17
CA SER A 332 -8.54 -28.64 -34.37
C SER A 332 -7.74 -28.49 -35.67
N SER A 333 -6.87 -27.47 -35.76
CA SER A 333 -6.03 -27.29 -36.95
C SER A 333 -4.99 -28.39 -37.14
N VAL A 334 -4.44 -28.92 -36.03
CA VAL A 334 -3.49 -30.03 -36.06
C VAL A 334 -4.17 -31.32 -36.52
N LEU A 335 -5.41 -31.56 -36.09
CA LEU A 335 -6.18 -32.73 -36.52
C LEU A 335 -6.50 -32.68 -38.02
N LEU A 336 -6.95 -31.53 -38.52
CA LEU A 336 -7.23 -31.36 -39.96
C LEU A 336 -5.97 -31.51 -40.82
N THR A 337 -4.83 -30.99 -40.36
CA THR A 337 -3.56 -31.16 -41.08
C THR A 337 -3.12 -32.64 -41.11
N ARG A 338 -3.36 -33.38 -40.01
CA ARG A 338 -3.04 -34.81 -39.94
C ARG A 338 -3.91 -35.65 -40.87
N GLU A 339 -5.22 -35.39 -40.92
CA GLU A 339 -6.13 -36.08 -41.85
C GLU A 339 -5.74 -35.84 -43.31
N ASN A 340 -5.42 -34.60 -43.67
CA ASN A 340 -4.96 -34.26 -45.02
C ASN A 340 -3.64 -34.97 -45.40
N TYR A 341 -2.72 -35.10 -44.44
CA TYR A 341 -1.45 -35.79 -44.66
C TYR A 341 -1.64 -37.30 -44.84
N LEU A 342 -2.54 -37.92 -44.07
CA LEU A 342 -2.87 -39.34 -44.21
C LEU A 342 -3.56 -39.63 -45.57
N ALA A 343 -4.51 -38.78 -45.98
CA ALA A 343 -5.16 -38.91 -47.28
C ALA A 343 -4.16 -38.76 -48.45
N ALA A 344 -3.13 -37.92 -48.29
CA ALA A 344 -2.05 -37.80 -49.28
C ALA A 344 -1.14 -39.04 -49.32
N GLN A 345 -0.84 -39.65 -48.17
CA GLN A 345 -0.08 -40.90 -48.12
C GLN A 345 -0.82 -42.07 -48.77
N GLU A 346 -2.13 -42.22 -48.54
CA GLU A 346 -2.93 -43.27 -49.17
C GLU A 346 -2.95 -43.13 -50.70
N LYS A 347 -3.05 -41.90 -51.22
CA LYS A 347 -2.97 -41.64 -52.66
C LYS A 347 -1.60 -42.03 -53.25
N ASN A 348 -0.51 -41.72 -52.55
CA ASN A 348 0.83 -42.11 -52.99
C ASN A 348 1.06 -43.63 -52.91
N ALA A 349 0.58 -44.30 -51.87
CA ALA A 349 0.70 -45.75 -51.73
C ALA A 349 -0.03 -46.48 -52.88
N ASN A 350 -1.24 -46.02 -53.23
CA ASN A 350 -2.00 -46.58 -54.36
C ASN A 350 -1.36 -46.30 -55.73
N ALA A 351 -0.60 -45.21 -55.88
CA ALA A 351 0.12 -44.92 -57.11
C ALA A 351 1.30 -45.87 -57.32
N ILE A 352 1.99 -46.27 -56.24
CA ILE A 352 3.15 -47.17 -56.29
C ILE A 352 2.75 -48.62 -56.64
N CYS A 353 1.57 -49.09 -56.21
CA CYS A 353 1.10 -50.45 -56.51
C CYS A 353 0.50 -50.63 -57.92
N LYS A 354 0.45 -49.59 -58.76
CA LYS A 354 -0.05 -49.68 -60.15
C LYS A 354 1.05 -49.76 -61.22
N CYS A 355 2.32 -49.84 -60.81
CA CYS A 355 3.43 -50.21 -61.66
C CYS A 355 3.78 -51.67 -61.43
#